data_AF-A0A8X8Z9Z5-F1
#
_entry.id   AF-A0A8X8Z9Z5-F1
#
_cell.length_a   1.000
_cell.length_b   1.000
_cell.length_c   1.000
_cell.angle_alpha   90.00
_cell.angle_beta   90.00
_cell.angle_gamma   90.00
#
_symmetry.space_group_name_H-M   'P 1'
#
loop_
_entity.id
_entity.type
_entity.pdbx_description
1 polymer ?
#
loop_
_entity_poly.entity_id
_entity_poly.type
_entity_poly.pdbx_seq_one_letter_code
_entity_poly.pdbx_strand_id
1 'polypeptide(L)'
;MLLEPVNLFSAVNQALHIALDTDPRAYVFGEDVGFGGVFRCTTGLADQFGKRRVFNTPLCEQGIVGFAIGLAAMGNRAIAEIQFADYIFPAFDHIVNEAAKFRYRSGNQFNCGGLTIRTPYGAVGHGGHYHSQSPEAFFCHVPGIKVVIPCSPRQAKGLLFSSIRDPNPVVYLEPKWLYRLAVEEVPEQDYMLLLSEAEVIREGSDITLVGWGAQLSVMEQACMDAEKEGISCELVDLKTLIPWDKETIEASISTASVNKTGRLLVSHEAPITGGFGAEISAYIVERCFTRLEGPVWIPPFLLYLSHSTCQQRTSYWMPSTPRLNIRQWKEAFIVCFKMGMSTSLRNAIEENGN
;
A
#
# COMPACT_ATOMS: atom_id res chain seq x y z
N MET A 1 8.06 -27.24 -0.42
CA MET A 1 7.75 -26.07 -1.26
C MET A 1 9.10 -25.46 -1.61
N LEU A 2 9.45 -25.35 -2.89
CA LEU A 2 10.73 -24.75 -3.27
C LEU A 2 10.63 -23.24 -3.04
N LEU A 3 11.55 -22.70 -2.25
CA LEU A 3 11.68 -21.28 -1.93
C LEU A 3 12.91 -20.77 -2.65
N GLU A 4 12.82 -19.57 -3.24
CA GLU A 4 13.97 -18.89 -3.82
C GLU A 4 14.08 -17.45 -3.30
N PRO A 5 15.32 -16.97 -3.06
CA PRO A 5 15.55 -15.58 -2.68
C PRO A 5 15.32 -14.67 -3.88
N VAL A 6 14.24 -13.89 -3.83
CA VAL A 6 13.86 -12.96 -4.90
C VAL A 6 13.60 -11.58 -4.37
N ASN A 7 13.88 -10.58 -5.20
CA ASN A 7 13.48 -9.21 -4.91
C ASN A 7 12.02 -8.94 -5.34
N LEU A 8 11.49 -7.78 -4.99
CA LEU A 8 10.07 -7.48 -5.22
C LEU A 8 9.69 -7.43 -6.71
N PHE A 9 10.52 -6.83 -7.58
CA PHE A 9 10.20 -6.81 -9.02
C PHE A 9 10.25 -8.22 -9.63
N SER A 10 11.18 -9.07 -9.18
CA SER A 10 11.27 -10.47 -9.58
C SER A 10 10.06 -11.26 -9.09
N ALA A 11 9.56 -11.02 -7.87
CA ALA A 11 8.35 -11.66 -7.36
C ALA A 11 7.09 -11.25 -8.16
N VAL A 12 6.98 -9.98 -8.54
CA VAL A 12 5.95 -9.50 -9.48
C VAL A 12 6.06 -10.20 -10.83
N ASN A 13 7.28 -10.30 -11.38
CA ASN A 13 7.52 -11.00 -12.65
C ASN A 13 7.13 -12.48 -12.58
N GLN A 14 7.47 -13.18 -11.49
CA GLN A 14 7.05 -14.57 -11.26
C GLN A 14 5.52 -14.72 -11.22
N ALA A 15 4.81 -13.81 -10.54
CA ALA A 15 3.34 -13.81 -10.53
C ALA A 15 2.76 -13.66 -11.95
N LEU A 16 3.32 -12.74 -12.75
CA LEU A 16 2.87 -12.52 -14.13
C LEU A 16 3.17 -13.70 -15.05
N HIS A 17 4.34 -14.33 -14.91
CA HIS A 17 4.69 -15.56 -15.64
C HIS A 17 3.65 -16.65 -15.39
N ILE A 18 3.36 -16.95 -14.13
CA ILE A 18 2.41 -18.00 -13.75
C ILE A 18 0.99 -17.63 -14.18
N ALA A 19 0.58 -16.36 -14.05
CA ALA A 19 -0.74 -15.91 -14.48
C ALA A 19 -0.94 -16.10 -16.00
N LEU A 20 0.08 -15.78 -16.80
CA LEU A 20 0.06 -15.99 -18.25
C LEU A 20 0.11 -17.48 -18.62
N ASP A 21 0.89 -18.28 -17.91
CA ASP A 21 1.02 -19.71 -18.15
C ASP A 21 -0.27 -20.48 -17.82
N THR A 22 -0.92 -20.14 -16.70
CA THR A 22 -2.05 -20.90 -16.16
C THR A 22 -3.43 -20.43 -16.67
N ASP A 23 -3.59 -19.17 -17.08
CA ASP A 23 -4.86 -18.66 -17.63
C ASP A 23 -4.63 -18.14 -19.07
N PRO A 24 -5.12 -18.83 -20.12
CA PRO A 24 -4.97 -18.37 -21.51
C PRO A 24 -5.67 -17.05 -21.78
N ARG A 25 -6.54 -16.58 -20.88
CA ARG A 25 -7.25 -15.30 -20.96
C ARG A 25 -6.49 -14.16 -20.29
N ALA A 26 -5.27 -14.38 -19.78
CA ALA A 26 -4.47 -13.32 -19.18
C ALA A 26 -3.69 -12.52 -20.24
N TYR A 27 -3.68 -11.20 -20.08
CA TYR A 27 -2.97 -10.25 -20.94
C TYR A 27 -2.23 -9.24 -20.08
N VAL A 28 -1.00 -8.94 -20.45
CA VAL A 28 -0.17 -7.90 -19.83
C VAL A 28 0.10 -6.82 -20.87
N PHE A 29 -0.28 -5.58 -20.59
CA PHE A 29 -0.09 -4.49 -21.55
C PHE A 29 0.07 -3.16 -20.84
N GLY A 30 0.72 -2.23 -21.52
CA GLY A 30 1.02 -0.89 -21.03
C GLY A 30 2.15 -0.29 -21.84
N GLU A 31 2.69 0.83 -21.39
CA GLU A 31 3.86 1.45 -22.02
C GLU A 31 5.11 0.62 -21.70
N ASP A 32 5.90 0.30 -22.73
CA ASP A 32 7.23 -0.31 -22.59
C ASP A 32 7.29 -1.73 -21.97
N VAL A 33 6.15 -2.36 -21.67
CA VAL A 33 6.10 -3.70 -21.07
C VAL A 33 6.69 -4.80 -21.96
N GLY A 34 6.71 -4.59 -23.29
CA GLY A 34 7.09 -5.60 -24.29
C GLY A 34 8.56 -5.97 -24.28
N PHE A 35 9.46 -5.06 -23.90
CA PHE A 35 10.89 -5.39 -23.70
C PHE A 35 11.23 -5.77 -22.26
N GLY A 36 10.27 -5.62 -21.35
CA GLY A 36 10.41 -5.96 -19.93
C GLY A 36 9.97 -4.87 -18.95
N GLY A 37 9.55 -3.70 -19.44
CA GLY A 37 9.15 -2.57 -18.61
C GLY A 37 10.35 -1.82 -18.02
N VAL A 38 10.14 -0.56 -17.68
CA VAL A 38 11.21 0.32 -17.17
C VAL A 38 11.78 -0.15 -15.82
N PHE A 39 10.98 -0.90 -15.04
CA PHE A 39 11.38 -1.53 -13.78
C PHE A 39 11.71 -3.03 -13.89
N ARG A 40 11.72 -3.60 -15.09
CA ARG A 40 11.97 -5.04 -15.36
C ARG A 40 10.92 -6.03 -14.83
N CYS A 41 9.73 -5.55 -14.45
CA CYS A 41 8.65 -6.39 -13.94
C CYS A 41 8.11 -7.38 -15.00
N THR A 42 8.26 -7.08 -16.29
CA THR A 42 7.71 -7.90 -17.39
C THR A 42 8.79 -8.54 -18.26
N THR A 43 10.05 -8.54 -17.82
CA THR A 43 11.17 -9.13 -18.58
C THR A 43 10.90 -10.59 -18.93
N GLY A 44 11.16 -10.98 -20.18
CA GLY A 44 11.00 -12.36 -20.68
C GLY A 44 9.55 -12.78 -21.00
N LEU A 45 8.53 -12.04 -20.54
CA LEU A 45 7.13 -12.43 -20.74
C LEU A 45 6.73 -12.43 -22.23
N ALA A 46 7.14 -11.42 -23.00
CA ALA A 46 6.77 -11.31 -24.41
C ALA A 46 7.45 -12.38 -25.29
N ASP A 47 8.67 -12.78 -24.93
CA ASP A 47 9.41 -13.83 -25.62
C ASP A 47 8.77 -15.21 -25.37
N GLN A 48 8.31 -15.47 -24.14
CA GLN A 48 7.69 -16.74 -23.77
C GLN A 48 6.23 -16.87 -24.22
N PHE A 49 5.40 -15.85 -24.01
CA PHE A 49 3.94 -15.91 -24.23
C PHE A 49 3.48 -15.22 -25.51
N GLY A 50 4.39 -14.57 -26.22
CA GLY A 50 4.15 -13.93 -27.50
C GLY A 50 3.53 -12.53 -27.42
N LYS A 51 3.78 -11.74 -28.46
CA LYS A 51 3.35 -10.33 -28.60
C LYS A 51 1.84 -10.11 -28.69
N ARG A 52 1.03 -11.18 -28.70
CA ARG A 52 -0.45 -11.07 -28.64
C ARG A 52 -0.99 -11.00 -27.22
N ARG A 53 -0.23 -11.50 -26.25
CA ARG A 53 -0.61 -11.54 -24.83
C ARG A 53 0.20 -10.58 -23.97
N VAL A 54 1.39 -10.21 -24.43
CA VAL A 54 2.26 -9.22 -23.78
C VAL A 54 2.67 -8.18 -24.80
N PHE A 55 2.15 -6.95 -24.69
CA PHE A 55 2.33 -5.95 -25.75
C PHE A 55 2.32 -4.51 -25.27
N ASN A 56 3.01 -3.66 -26.03
CA ASN A 56 3.04 -2.21 -25.79
C ASN A 56 1.74 -1.56 -26.26
N THR A 57 1.28 -0.58 -25.49
CA THR A 57 0.22 0.36 -25.91
C THR A 57 0.82 1.66 -26.45
N PRO A 58 0.04 2.51 -27.14
CA PRO A 58 0.37 3.93 -27.28
C PRO A 58 0.52 4.60 -25.90
N LEU A 59 1.25 5.71 -25.86
CA LEU A 59 1.50 6.49 -24.65
C LEU A 59 0.24 7.32 -24.30
N CYS A 60 -0.68 6.71 -23.55
CA CYS A 60 -2.01 7.26 -23.26
C CYS A 60 -2.70 6.45 -22.15
N GLU A 61 -2.58 6.88 -20.90
CA GLU A 61 -3.03 6.13 -19.72
C GLU A 61 -4.55 5.96 -19.69
N GLN A 62 -5.31 6.97 -20.11
CA GLN A 62 -6.77 6.84 -20.27
C GLN A 62 -7.13 5.75 -21.29
N GLY A 63 -6.37 5.65 -22.39
CA GLY A 63 -6.56 4.63 -23.41
C GLY A 63 -6.19 3.24 -22.89
N ILE A 64 -5.12 3.13 -22.11
CA ILE A 64 -4.70 1.87 -21.45
C ILE A 64 -5.82 1.34 -20.57
N VAL A 65 -6.35 2.15 -19.65
CA VAL A 65 -7.39 1.68 -18.72
C VAL A 65 -8.73 1.47 -19.43
N GLY A 66 -9.13 2.35 -20.35
CA GLY A 66 -10.34 2.16 -21.15
C GLY A 66 -10.31 0.85 -21.96
N PHE A 67 -9.17 0.55 -22.59
CA PHE A 67 -8.94 -0.73 -23.26
C PHE A 67 -9.00 -1.92 -22.29
N ALA A 68 -8.38 -1.79 -21.11
CA ALA A 68 -8.37 -2.82 -20.08
C ALA A 68 -9.77 -3.18 -19.59
N ILE A 69 -10.62 -2.17 -19.38
CA ILE A 69 -12.03 -2.35 -19.00
C ILE A 69 -12.77 -3.16 -20.07
N GLY A 70 -12.61 -2.80 -21.35
CA GLY A 70 -13.24 -3.53 -22.46
C GLY A 70 -12.76 -4.97 -22.55
N LEU A 71 -11.45 -5.21 -22.39
CA LEU A 71 -10.87 -6.54 -22.41
C LEU A 71 -11.38 -7.41 -21.25
N ALA A 72 -11.45 -6.85 -20.04
CA ALA A 72 -12.01 -7.52 -18.86
C ALA A 72 -13.51 -7.79 -18.99
N ALA A 73 -14.27 -6.87 -19.59
CA ALA A 73 -15.71 -7.05 -19.86
C ALA A 73 -16.00 -8.22 -20.82
N MET A 74 -15.02 -8.61 -21.64
CA MET A 74 -15.08 -9.81 -22.47
C MET A 74 -14.69 -11.10 -21.73
N GLY A 75 -14.49 -11.05 -20.39
CA GLY A 75 -14.17 -12.20 -19.55
C GLY A 75 -12.69 -12.56 -19.48
N ASN A 76 -11.80 -11.64 -19.87
CA ASN A 76 -10.35 -11.83 -19.80
C ASN A 76 -9.75 -11.29 -18.51
N ARG A 77 -8.52 -11.72 -18.18
CA ARG A 77 -7.71 -11.12 -17.12
C ARG A 77 -6.86 -10.01 -17.72
N ALA A 78 -7.29 -8.77 -17.55
CA ALA A 78 -6.63 -7.60 -18.10
C ALA A 78 -5.66 -7.01 -17.07
N ILE A 79 -4.36 -7.25 -17.26
CA ILE A 79 -3.30 -6.80 -16.35
C ILE A 79 -2.62 -5.58 -16.98
N ALA A 80 -3.18 -4.40 -16.71
CA ALA A 80 -2.72 -3.13 -17.25
C ALA A 80 -1.59 -2.56 -16.38
N GLU A 81 -0.50 -2.11 -17.00
CA GLU A 81 0.55 -1.34 -16.33
C GLU A 81 0.37 0.16 -16.62
N ILE A 82 0.30 0.96 -15.55
CA ILE A 82 0.54 2.40 -15.60
C ILE A 82 1.95 2.65 -15.10
N GLN A 83 2.78 3.35 -15.89
CA GLN A 83 4.23 3.35 -15.71
C GLN A 83 4.69 3.94 -14.38
N PHE A 84 3.97 4.92 -13.83
CA PHE A 84 4.12 5.44 -12.47
C PHE A 84 2.77 5.83 -11.91
N ALA A 85 2.56 5.67 -10.60
CA ALA A 85 1.30 6.04 -9.95
C ALA A 85 1.00 7.54 -10.11
N ASP A 86 2.05 8.36 -10.27
CA ASP A 86 1.98 9.78 -10.60
C ASP A 86 1.26 10.06 -11.95
N TYR A 87 1.25 9.10 -12.87
CA TYR A 87 0.65 9.19 -14.21
C TYR A 87 -0.72 8.49 -14.30
N ILE A 88 -1.29 8.02 -13.20
CA ILE A 88 -2.59 7.34 -13.21
C ILE A 88 -3.77 8.31 -13.41
N PHE A 89 -3.58 9.60 -13.13
CA PHE A 89 -4.65 10.59 -13.11
C PHE A 89 -5.38 10.84 -14.44
N PRO A 90 -4.73 10.81 -15.63
CA PRO A 90 -5.44 10.82 -16.90
C PRO A 90 -6.48 9.68 -17.01
N ALA A 91 -6.20 8.53 -16.40
CA ALA A 91 -7.12 7.40 -16.37
C ALA A 91 -8.16 7.45 -15.23
N PHE A 92 -8.16 8.49 -14.40
CA PHE A 92 -9.00 8.55 -13.19
C PHE A 92 -10.49 8.43 -13.51
N ASP A 93 -10.96 9.07 -14.57
CA ASP A 93 -12.37 8.96 -15.00
C ASP A 93 -12.75 7.51 -15.37
N HIS A 94 -11.90 6.81 -16.14
CA HIS A 94 -12.13 5.40 -16.45
C HIS A 94 -12.08 4.50 -15.21
N ILE A 95 -11.21 4.79 -14.24
CA ILE A 95 -11.17 3.99 -13.00
C ILE A 95 -12.45 4.24 -12.17
N VAL A 96 -12.80 5.52 -11.97
CA VAL A 96 -13.83 5.93 -11.01
C VAL A 96 -15.25 5.82 -11.55
N ASN A 97 -15.49 6.28 -12.78
CA ASN A 97 -16.83 6.32 -13.36
C ASN A 97 -17.16 5.08 -14.17
N GLU A 98 -16.16 4.46 -14.81
CA GLU A 98 -16.38 3.27 -15.63
C GLU A 98 -16.11 1.97 -14.85
N ALA A 99 -14.87 1.69 -14.46
CA ALA A 99 -14.49 0.40 -13.86
C ALA A 99 -15.22 0.14 -12.55
N ALA A 100 -15.16 1.08 -11.60
CA ALA A 100 -15.76 0.95 -10.28
C ALA A 100 -17.27 0.68 -10.33
N LYS A 101 -17.96 1.32 -11.29
CA LYS A 101 -19.42 1.28 -11.39
C LYS A 101 -19.93 0.25 -12.40
N PHE A 102 -19.04 -0.42 -13.15
CA PHE A 102 -19.40 -1.27 -14.29
C PHE A 102 -20.39 -2.39 -13.93
N ARG A 103 -20.13 -3.08 -12.81
CA ARG A 103 -21.00 -4.14 -12.29
C ARG A 103 -22.32 -3.58 -11.76
N TYR A 104 -22.25 -2.49 -11.00
CA TYR A 104 -23.41 -1.89 -10.35
C TYR A 104 -24.40 -1.30 -11.37
N ARG A 105 -23.91 -0.49 -12.31
CA ARG A 105 -24.73 0.21 -13.31
C ARG A 105 -25.48 -0.72 -14.26
N SER A 106 -25.01 -1.97 -14.41
CA SER A 106 -25.63 -2.96 -15.29
C SER A 106 -26.53 -3.94 -14.54
N GLY A 107 -26.73 -3.79 -13.22
CA GLY A 107 -27.43 -4.80 -12.42
C GLY A 107 -26.76 -6.18 -12.50
N ASN A 108 -25.42 -6.19 -12.57
CA ASN A 108 -24.59 -7.39 -12.74
C ASN A 108 -24.73 -8.12 -14.09
N GLN A 109 -25.38 -7.54 -15.11
CA GLN A 109 -25.40 -8.11 -16.45
C GLN A 109 -24.03 -8.05 -17.14
N PHE A 110 -23.23 -7.02 -16.82
CA PHE A 110 -21.86 -6.87 -17.29
C PHE A 110 -20.94 -6.52 -16.13
N ASN A 111 -19.67 -6.91 -16.20
CA ASN A 111 -18.67 -6.53 -15.21
C ASN A 111 -17.28 -6.50 -15.85
N CYS A 112 -16.37 -5.70 -15.29
CA CYS A 112 -14.95 -5.72 -15.64
C CYS A 112 -14.13 -6.40 -14.54
N GLY A 113 -14.66 -7.47 -13.94
CA GLY A 113 -13.92 -8.31 -13.01
C GLY A 113 -12.73 -8.98 -13.70
N GLY A 114 -11.63 -9.17 -12.99
CA GLY A 114 -10.37 -9.60 -13.59
C GLY A 114 -9.55 -8.47 -14.25
N LEU A 115 -9.95 -7.20 -14.07
CA LEU A 115 -9.11 -6.04 -14.33
C LEU A 115 -8.16 -5.82 -13.14
N THR A 116 -6.86 -5.81 -13.41
CA THR A 116 -5.84 -5.36 -12.45
C THR A 116 -5.02 -4.24 -13.08
N ILE A 117 -5.05 -3.06 -12.47
CA ILE A 117 -4.22 -1.92 -12.85
C ILE A 117 -3.05 -1.88 -11.88
N ARG A 118 -1.88 -2.29 -12.34
CA ARG A 118 -0.65 -2.28 -11.54
C ARG A 118 0.21 -1.08 -11.87
N THR A 119 0.80 -0.47 -10.85
CA THR A 119 1.62 0.73 -11.03
C THR A 119 2.67 0.91 -9.93
N PRO A 120 3.90 1.36 -10.26
CA PRO A 120 4.91 1.74 -9.29
C PRO A 120 4.47 2.95 -8.46
N TYR A 121 4.46 2.82 -7.13
CA TYR A 121 3.97 3.82 -6.18
C TYR A 121 5.05 4.19 -5.13
N GLY A 122 4.85 5.33 -4.46
CA GLY A 122 5.64 5.74 -3.28
C GLY A 122 6.94 6.47 -3.63
N ALA A 123 7.59 7.04 -2.62
CA ALA A 123 8.84 7.80 -2.78
C ALA A 123 10.00 6.90 -3.23
N VAL A 124 10.98 7.48 -3.94
CA VAL A 124 12.20 6.76 -4.38
C VAL A 124 13.50 7.53 -4.10
N GLY A 125 13.45 8.47 -3.15
CA GLY A 125 14.58 9.32 -2.77
C GLY A 125 14.81 10.53 -3.69
N HIS A 126 14.81 10.32 -5.01
CA HIS A 126 15.13 11.36 -6.01
C HIS A 126 14.07 11.52 -7.11
N GLY A 127 12.83 11.08 -6.85
CA GLY A 127 11.76 11.05 -7.86
C GLY A 127 11.13 12.40 -8.20
N GLY A 128 11.36 13.44 -7.38
CA GLY A 128 10.70 14.73 -7.55
C GLY A 128 9.18 14.63 -7.45
N HIS A 129 8.45 15.52 -8.15
CA HIS A 129 6.99 15.60 -8.09
C HIS A 129 6.24 14.46 -8.80
N TYR A 130 6.86 13.84 -9.80
CA TYR A 130 6.17 12.96 -10.75
C TYR A 130 6.70 11.52 -10.76
N HIS A 131 7.50 11.15 -9.76
CA HIS A 131 7.90 9.75 -9.55
C HIS A 131 7.88 9.36 -8.06
N SER A 132 7.13 10.07 -7.22
CA SER A 132 7.16 9.91 -5.75
C SER A 132 5.78 9.90 -5.10
N GLN A 133 4.71 10.02 -5.88
CA GLN A 133 3.37 10.16 -5.32
C GLN A 133 2.83 8.86 -4.71
N SER A 134 1.98 9.06 -3.70
CA SER A 134 1.18 8.04 -3.03
C SER A 134 -0.30 8.41 -3.19
N PRO A 135 -0.94 8.03 -4.31
CA PRO A 135 -2.28 8.52 -4.68
C PRO A 135 -3.42 7.66 -4.12
N GLU A 136 -3.15 6.69 -3.25
CA GLU A 136 -4.11 5.70 -2.79
C GLU A 136 -5.40 6.31 -2.22
N ALA A 137 -5.30 7.43 -1.51
CA ALA A 137 -6.44 8.07 -0.86
C ALA A 137 -7.50 8.56 -1.87
N PHE A 138 -7.09 8.98 -3.07
CA PHE A 138 -8.02 9.36 -4.15
C PHE A 138 -8.89 8.18 -4.59
N PHE A 139 -8.35 6.97 -4.55
CA PHE A 139 -9.05 5.75 -4.93
C PHE A 139 -9.82 5.12 -3.77
N CYS A 140 -9.38 5.32 -2.53
CA CYS A 140 -10.06 4.79 -1.34
C CYS A 140 -11.48 5.37 -1.15
N HIS A 141 -11.79 6.51 -1.74
CA HIS A 141 -13.13 7.10 -1.72
C HIS A 141 -14.06 6.59 -2.85
N VAL A 142 -13.66 5.55 -3.59
CA VAL A 142 -14.38 5.09 -4.78
C VAL A 142 -14.94 3.67 -4.55
N PRO A 143 -16.24 3.53 -4.24
CA PRO A 143 -16.86 2.22 -4.09
C PRO A 143 -16.84 1.42 -5.40
N GLY A 144 -16.48 0.15 -5.33
CA GLY A 144 -16.51 -0.79 -6.45
C GLY A 144 -15.14 -1.16 -7.04
N ILE A 145 -14.06 -0.54 -6.58
CA ILE A 145 -12.68 -0.98 -6.81
C ILE A 145 -12.07 -1.53 -5.52
N LYS A 146 -10.96 -2.27 -5.64
CA LYS A 146 -10.07 -2.57 -4.53
C LYS A 146 -8.73 -1.85 -4.69
N VAL A 147 -8.09 -1.50 -3.58
CA VAL A 147 -6.76 -0.87 -3.57
C VAL A 147 -5.83 -1.69 -2.67
N VAL A 148 -4.72 -2.17 -3.24
CA VAL A 148 -3.83 -3.15 -2.61
C VAL A 148 -2.38 -2.69 -2.73
N ILE A 149 -1.62 -2.81 -1.65
CA ILE A 149 -0.23 -2.35 -1.52
C ILE A 149 0.58 -3.38 -0.74
N PRO A 150 1.47 -4.17 -1.37
CA PRO A 150 2.34 -5.12 -0.67
C PRO A 150 3.51 -4.40 0.05
N CYS A 151 4.05 -5.00 1.12
CA CYS A 151 5.27 -4.50 1.78
C CYS A 151 6.51 -5.40 1.58
N SER A 152 6.37 -6.58 0.97
CA SER A 152 7.45 -7.56 0.77
C SER A 152 7.34 -8.33 -0.56
N PRO A 153 8.39 -9.00 -1.06
CA PRO A 153 8.31 -9.82 -2.29
C PRO A 153 7.25 -10.95 -2.25
N ARG A 154 7.13 -11.71 -1.16
CA ARG A 154 6.12 -12.74 -0.86
C ARG A 154 4.73 -12.13 -0.91
N GLN A 155 4.54 -11.00 -0.23
CA GLN A 155 3.28 -10.28 -0.32
C GLN A 155 3.01 -9.82 -1.75
N ALA A 156 4.02 -9.30 -2.45
CA ALA A 156 3.89 -8.77 -3.79
C ALA A 156 3.46 -9.85 -4.80
N LYS A 157 3.95 -11.07 -4.67
CA LYS A 157 3.51 -12.20 -5.50
C LYS A 157 2.10 -12.65 -5.12
N GLY A 158 1.87 -12.95 -3.84
CA GLY A 158 0.60 -13.51 -3.36
C GLY A 158 -0.60 -12.57 -3.52
N LEU A 159 -0.43 -11.28 -3.21
CA LEU A 159 -1.49 -10.27 -3.36
C LEU A 159 -1.74 -9.91 -4.82
N LEU A 160 -0.72 -9.95 -5.69
CA LEU A 160 -0.91 -9.72 -7.12
C LEU A 160 -1.72 -10.87 -7.75
N PHE A 161 -1.47 -12.13 -7.38
CA PHE A 161 -2.32 -13.23 -7.83
C PHE A 161 -3.77 -13.07 -7.41
N SER A 162 -3.99 -12.74 -6.13
CA SER A 162 -5.33 -12.47 -5.62
C SER A 162 -5.99 -11.33 -6.37
N SER A 163 -5.24 -10.28 -6.71
CA SER A 163 -5.73 -9.13 -7.50
C SER A 163 -6.11 -9.52 -8.93
N ILE A 164 -5.28 -10.30 -9.61
CA ILE A 164 -5.54 -10.79 -10.99
C ILE A 164 -6.77 -11.69 -11.01
N ARG A 165 -6.95 -12.51 -9.98
CA ARG A 165 -8.04 -13.49 -9.88
C ARG A 165 -9.33 -12.91 -9.31
N ASP A 166 -9.27 -11.77 -8.64
CA ASP A 166 -10.43 -11.13 -8.02
C ASP A 166 -11.53 -10.83 -9.06
N PRO A 167 -12.81 -11.03 -8.72
CA PRO A 167 -13.91 -10.67 -9.60
C PRO A 167 -14.19 -9.16 -9.62
N ASN A 168 -13.39 -8.31 -8.99
CA ASN A 168 -13.56 -6.85 -9.02
C ASN A 168 -12.34 -6.18 -9.65
N PRO A 169 -12.48 -4.96 -10.19
CA PRO A 169 -11.33 -4.17 -10.62
C PRO A 169 -10.43 -3.83 -9.43
N VAL A 170 -9.13 -4.09 -9.56
CA VAL A 170 -8.12 -3.87 -8.52
C VAL A 170 -7.07 -2.88 -8.98
N VAL A 171 -6.78 -1.86 -8.16
CA VAL A 171 -5.61 -0.99 -8.28
C VAL A 171 -4.51 -1.56 -7.37
N TYR A 172 -3.40 -1.95 -7.97
CA TYR A 172 -2.28 -2.62 -7.31
C TYR A 172 -1.04 -1.70 -7.31
N LEU A 173 -0.68 -1.19 -6.15
CA LEU A 173 0.36 -0.17 -5.99
C LEU A 173 1.65 -0.80 -5.51
N GLU A 174 2.67 -0.85 -6.36
CA GLU A 174 3.93 -1.54 -6.09
C GLU A 174 4.97 -0.56 -5.50
N PRO A 175 5.41 -0.71 -4.24
CA PRO A 175 6.34 0.26 -3.63
C PRO A 175 7.68 0.24 -4.35
N LYS A 176 7.93 1.24 -5.20
CA LYS A 176 9.04 1.22 -6.16
C LYS A 176 10.42 1.27 -5.50
N TRP A 177 10.49 1.85 -4.31
CA TRP A 177 11.68 1.82 -3.46
C TRP A 177 12.12 0.39 -3.15
N LEU A 178 11.16 -0.52 -2.94
CA LEU A 178 11.42 -1.88 -2.52
C LEU A 178 11.78 -2.82 -3.67
N TYR A 179 11.57 -2.43 -4.94
CA TYR A 179 11.78 -3.31 -6.09
C TYR A 179 13.10 -4.07 -6.06
N ARG A 180 14.20 -3.40 -5.71
CA ARG A 180 15.55 -3.98 -5.66
C ARG A 180 16.12 -4.10 -4.24
N LEU A 181 15.51 -3.43 -3.26
CA LEU A 181 16.02 -3.38 -1.90
C LEU A 181 15.52 -4.55 -1.05
N ALA A 182 14.25 -4.93 -1.19
CA ALA A 182 13.69 -6.05 -0.44
C ALA A 182 14.02 -7.36 -1.16
N VAL A 183 14.61 -8.32 -0.44
CA VAL A 183 14.89 -9.68 -0.91
C VAL A 183 14.40 -10.63 0.17
N GLU A 184 13.59 -11.63 -0.21
CA GLU A 184 13.17 -12.68 0.70
C GLU A 184 12.91 -14.00 -0.01
N GLU A 185 12.80 -15.06 0.76
CA GLU A 185 12.44 -16.39 0.30
C GLU A 185 10.98 -16.43 -0.12
N VAL A 186 10.72 -16.61 -1.42
CA VAL A 186 9.39 -16.64 -2.00
C VAL A 186 9.10 -18.02 -2.58
N PRO A 187 7.94 -18.64 -2.30
CA PRO A 187 7.55 -19.89 -2.94
C PRO A 187 7.53 -19.74 -4.46
N GLU A 188 8.20 -20.63 -5.19
CA GLU A 188 8.19 -20.63 -6.66
C GLU A 188 6.78 -20.88 -7.20
N GLN A 189 6.01 -21.72 -6.51
CA GLN A 189 4.67 -22.14 -6.92
C GLN A 189 3.65 -20.99 -6.83
N ASP A 190 2.46 -21.27 -7.37
CA ASP A 190 1.27 -20.45 -7.20
C ASP A 190 0.79 -20.45 -5.75
N TYR A 191 0.57 -19.26 -5.19
CA TYR A 191 -0.14 -19.08 -3.93
C TYR A 191 -0.81 -17.72 -3.90
N MET A 192 -1.86 -17.60 -3.09
CA MET A 192 -2.62 -16.39 -2.91
C MET A 192 -2.57 -15.94 -1.47
N LEU A 193 -2.54 -14.63 -1.26
CA LEU A 193 -2.78 -14.01 0.04
C LEU A 193 -4.14 -13.33 0.02
N LEU A 194 -4.89 -13.45 1.10
CA LEU A 194 -6.25 -12.90 1.14
C LEU A 194 -6.21 -11.37 1.05
N LEU A 195 -7.07 -10.84 0.18
CA LEU A 195 -7.33 -9.40 0.13
C LEU A 195 -8.26 -9.04 1.29
N SER A 196 -8.20 -7.79 1.75
CA SER A 196 -9.02 -7.32 2.87
C SER A 196 -8.75 -8.03 4.20
N GLU A 197 -7.55 -8.59 4.36
CA GLU A 197 -7.04 -9.09 5.63
C GLU A 197 -5.72 -8.36 5.92
N ALA A 198 -5.59 -7.77 7.11
CA ALA A 198 -4.34 -7.19 7.60
C ALA A 198 -3.38 -8.28 8.09
N GLU A 199 -2.14 -7.93 8.45
CA GLU A 199 -1.16 -8.84 9.06
C GLU A 199 -0.54 -8.15 10.27
N VAL A 200 -0.66 -8.76 11.45
CA VAL A 200 0.12 -8.36 12.62
C VAL A 200 1.53 -8.92 12.43
N ILE A 201 2.45 -8.08 11.97
CA ILE A 201 3.84 -8.47 11.70
C ILE A 201 4.61 -8.63 13.02
N ARG A 202 4.27 -7.80 14.01
CA ARG A 202 4.88 -7.81 15.34
C ARG A 202 3.82 -7.62 16.40
N GLU A 203 3.82 -8.51 17.39
CA GLU A 203 2.99 -8.41 18.58
C GLU A 203 3.52 -7.34 19.55
N GLY A 204 2.60 -6.65 20.23
CA GLY A 204 2.93 -5.63 21.24
C GLY A 204 1.75 -5.32 22.16
N SER A 205 2.00 -4.46 23.16
CA SER A 205 1.05 -4.22 24.25
C SER A 205 0.89 -2.76 24.68
N ASP A 206 1.76 -1.84 24.25
CA ASP A 206 1.68 -0.43 24.68
C ASP A 206 1.05 0.48 23.62
N ILE A 207 1.31 0.20 22.34
CA ILE A 207 0.81 0.99 21.20
C ILE A 207 0.70 0.14 19.93
N THR A 208 -0.38 0.31 19.19
CA THR A 208 -0.57 -0.26 17.85
C THR A 208 -0.14 0.75 16.79
N LEU A 209 0.71 0.30 15.86
CA LEU A 209 1.16 1.07 14.70
C LEU A 209 0.60 0.43 13.42
N VAL A 210 -0.11 1.21 12.61
CA VAL A 210 -0.72 0.76 11.35
C VAL A 210 -0.09 1.49 10.17
N GLY A 211 0.30 0.74 9.14
CA GLY A 211 0.85 1.29 7.90
C GLY A 211 0.69 0.34 6.72
N TRP A 212 1.26 0.72 5.58
CA TRP A 212 1.29 -0.09 4.35
C TRP A 212 2.52 0.24 3.50
N GLY A 213 2.86 -0.65 2.57
CA GLY A 213 3.94 -0.44 1.60
C GLY A 213 5.32 -0.26 2.24
N ALA A 214 6.14 0.63 1.67
CA ALA A 214 7.52 0.87 2.14
C ALA A 214 7.59 1.53 3.53
N GLN A 215 6.48 2.13 3.99
CA GLN A 215 6.40 2.74 5.32
C GLN A 215 6.57 1.70 6.44
N LEU A 216 6.22 0.43 6.21
CA LEU A 216 6.43 -0.64 7.20
C LEU A 216 7.89 -0.79 7.58
N SER A 217 8.84 -0.69 6.64
CA SER A 217 10.27 -0.80 6.98
C SER A 217 10.74 0.32 7.91
N VAL A 218 10.14 1.52 7.81
CA VAL A 218 10.43 2.64 8.71
C VAL A 218 9.83 2.38 10.09
N MET A 219 8.59 1.86 10.13
CA MET A 219 7.87 1.57 11.36
C MET A 219 8.49 0.41 12.13
N GLU A 220 8.93 -0.65 11.45
CA GLU A 220 9.68 -1.78 12.03
C GLU A 220 10.91 -1.28 12.80
N GLN A 221 11.69 -0.40 12.17
CA GLN A 221 12.87 0.19 12.78
C GLN A 221 12.52 1.10 13.97
N ALA A 222 11.39 1.82 13.89
CA ALA A 222 10.87 2.60 15.01
C ALA A 222 10.45 1.70 16.18
N CYS A 223 9.80 0.56 15.92
CA CYS A 223 9.46 -0.43 16.94
C CYS A 223 10.72 -0.99 17.64
N MET A 224 11.76 -1.35 16.89
CA MET A 224 13.04 -1.82 17.45
C MET A 224 13.73 -0.77 18.33
N ASP A 225 13.52 0.50 18.01
CA ASP A 225 14.10 1.60 18.76
C ASP A 225 13.28 1.95 20.01
N ALA A 226 11.96 1.91 19.92
CA ALA A 226 11.04 2.06 21.05
C ALA A 226 11.24 0.96 22.11
N GLU A 227 11.53 -0.27 21.67
CA GLU A 227 11.82 -1.40 22.57
C GLU A 227 13.05 -1.17 23.44
N LYS A 228 14.07 -0.43 22.94
CA LYS A 228 15.25 -0.05 23.75
C LYS A 228 14.89 0.91 24.88
N GLU A 229 13.77 1.60 24.77
CA GLU A 229 13.20 2.48 25.80
C GLU A 229 12.11 1.77 26.63
N GLY A 230 11.91 0.47 26.43
CA GLY A 230 10.95 -0.35 27.17
C GLY A 230 9.51 -0.26 26.67
N ILE A 231 9.29 0.22 25.43
CA ILE A 231 7.95 0.38 24.84
C ILE A 231 7.68 -0.78 23.86
N SER A 232 6.60 -1.52 24.13
CA SER A 232 6.12 -2.68 23.37
C SER A 232 5.17 -2.24 22.25
N CYS A 233 5.71 -2.12 21.04
CA CYS A 233 4.96 -1.73 19.85
C CYS A 233 4.39 -2.94 19.10
N GLU A 234 3.09 -2.94 18.86
CA GLU A 234 2.45 -3.82 17.89
C GLU A 234 2.50 -3.18 16.50
N LEU A 235 2.91 -3.93 15.48
CA LEU A 235 3.00 -3.45 14.09
C LEU A 235 2.04 -4.22 13.20
N VAL A 236 1.16 -3.49 12.54
CA VAL A 236 0.13 -4.03 11.64
C VAL A 236 0.32 -3.48 10.23
N ASP A 237 0.47 -4.39 9.27
CA ASP A 237 0.41 -4.07 7.84
C ASP A 237 -1.00 -4.25 7.32
N LEU A 238 -1.56 -3.19 6.77
CA LEU A 238 -2.93 -3.17 6.31
C LEU A 238 -3.13 -3.96 5.01
N LYS A 239 -2.12 -4.07 4.14
CA LYS A 239 -2.13 -4.70 2.81
C LYS A 239 -3.17 -4.17 1.81
N THR A 240 -4.45 -4.18 2.16
CA THR A 240 -5.59 -3.72 1.36
C THR A 240 -6.23 -2.51 2.02
N LEU A 241 -6.32 -1.39 1.30
CA LEU A 241 -6.89 -0.16 1.83
C LEU A 241 -8.40 -0.07 1.61
N ILE A 242 -8.89 -0.60 0.50
CA ILE A 242 -10.33 -0.79 0.31
C ILE A 242 -10.64 -2.14 -0.34
N PRO A 243 -11.58 -2.92 0.21
CA PRO A 243 -12.07 -2.85 1.60
C PRO A 243 -10.92 -3.17 2.58
N TRP A 244 -10.73 -2.34 3.61
CA TRP A 244 -9.74 -2.60 4.66
C TRP A 244 -10.30 -3.46 5.78
N ASP A 245 -9.40 -4.18 6.45
CA ASP A 245 -9.69 -5.07 7.57
C ASP A 245 -9.91 -4.26 8.85
N LYS A 246 -11.17 -3.96 9.15
CA LYS A 246 -11.55 -3.17 10.33
C LYS A 246 -11.42 -3.98 11.60
N GLU A 247 -11.77 -5.25 11.51
CA GLU A 247 -11.83 -6.21 12.60
C GLU A 247 -10.45 -6.43 13.23
N THR A 248 -9.40 -6.59 12.41
CA THR A 248 -8.03 -6.73 12.94
C THR A 248 -7.57 -5.46 13.65
N ILE A 249 -7.82 -4.27 13.09
CA ILE A 249 -7.42 -3.01 13.73
C ILE A 249 -8.21 -2.75 15.02
N GLU A 250 -9.52 -3.05 15.03
CA GLU A 250 -10.32 -2.99 16.25
C GLU A 250 -9.80 -3.95 17.31
N ALA A 251 -9.47 -5.19 16.95
CA ALA A 251 -8.94 -6.19 17.88
C ALA A 251 -7.57 -5.79 18.45
N SER A 252 -6.71 -5.19 17.63
CA SER A 252 -5.43 -4.61 18.04
C SER A 252 -5.55 -3.52 19.11
N ILE A 253 -6.68 -2.83 19.17
CA ILE A 253 -6.92 -1.73 20.11
C ILE A 253 -7.78 -2.18 21.30
N SER A 254 -8.79 -3.02 21.03
CA SER A 254 -9.88 -3.35 21.94
C SER A 254 -10.25 -4.83 21.79
N THR A 255 -9.61 -5.73 22.55
CA THR A 255 -10.17 -7.08 22.72
C THR A 255 -11.26 -7.06 23.79
N ALA A 256 -12.33 -7.87 23.59
CA ALA A 256 -13.54 -7.86 24.43
C ALA A 256 -13.30 -8.14 25.93
N SER A 257 -12.10 -8.60 26.32
CA SER A 257 -11.71 -8.86 27.71
C SER A 257 -10.57 -7.96 28.22
N VAL A 258 -9.80 -7.27 27.36
CA VAL A 258 -8.63 -6.44 27.72
C VAL A 258 -8.38 -5.38 26.62
N ASN A 259 -8.13 -4.10 26.98
CA ASN A 259 -7.55 -3.14 26.03
C ASN A 259 -6.18 -3.69 25.61
N LYS A 260 -5.97 -4.09 24.34
CA LYS A 260 -4.69 -4.73 23.97
C LYS A 260 -3.56 -3.70 24.02
N THR A 261 -3.77 -2.51 23.43
CA THR A 261 -2.81 -1.39 23.51
C THR A 261 -3.44 -0.06 23.96
N GLY A 262 -4.71 0.19 23.60
CA GLY A 262 -5.40 1.44 23.89
C GLY A 262 -4.83 2.69 23.20
N ARG A 263 -3.81 2.57 22.35
CA ARG A 263 -3.16 3.68 21.63
C ARG A 263 -2.94 3.29 20.17
N LEU A 264 -3.21 4.23 19.25
CA LEU A 264 -3.07 4.00 17.82
C LEU A 264 -2.24 5.11 17.15
N LEU A 265 -1.30 4.67 16.33
CA LEU A 265 -0.55 5.50 15.39
C LEU A 265 -0.77 4.98 13.98
N VAL A 266 -1.22 5.82 13.04
CA VAL A 266 -1.38 5.46 11.63
C VAL A 266 -0.38 6.23 10.79
N SER A 267 0.44 5.55 9.99
CA SER A 267 1.50 6.19 9.21
C SER A 267 1.47 5.82 7.74
N HIS A 268 1.65 6.83 6.89
CA HIS A 268 1.71 6.68 5.44
C HIS A 268 2.55 7.78 4.79
N GLU A 269 3.02 7.54 3.56
CA GLU A 269 3.83 8.50 2.79
C GLU A 269 3.00 9.64 2.18
N ALA A 270 1.70 9.42 1.96
CA ALA A 270 0.80 10.40 1.37
C ALA A 270 0.61 11.65 2.26
N PRO A 271 0.22 12.81 1.69
CA PRO A 271 -0.17 13.99 2.48
C PRO A 271 -1.23 13.67 3.55
N ILE A 272 -1.13 14.34 4.70
CA ILE A 272 -2.06 14.09 5.83
C ILE A 272 -3.50 14.46 5.47
N THR A 273 -3.68 15.63 4.85
CA THR A 273 -5.03 16.16 4.57
C THR A 273 -5.71 15.31 3.52
N GLY A 274 -6.83 14.67 3.90
CA GLY A 274 -7.53 13.73 3.02
C GLY A 274 -6.81 12.40 2.83
N GLY A 275 -5.71 12.15 3.56
CA GLY A 275 -5.00 10.88 3.54
C GLY A 275 -5.81 9.76 4.18
N PHE A 276 -5.51 8.52 3.82
CA PHE A 276 -6.29 7.35 4.29
C PHE A 276 -6.18 7.11 5.80
N GLY A 277 -5.13 7.64 6.46
CA GLY A 277 -5.05 7.62 7.92
C GLY A 277 -6.22 8.33 8.61
N ALA A 278 -6.85 9.31 7.95
CA ALA A 278 -8.02 10.00 8.48
C ALA A 278 -9.25 9.09 8.58
N GLU A 279 -9.47 8.20 7.60
CA GLU A 279 -10.57 7.22 7.61
C GLU A 279 -10.40 6.23 8.76
N ILE A 280 -9.18 5.68 8.91
CA ILE A 280 -8.85 4.74 10.00
C ILE A 280 -9.04 5.43 11.36
N SER A 281 -8.54 6.65 11.50
CA SER A 281 -8.67 7.44 12.73
C SER A 281 -10.14 7.69 13.10
N ALA A 282 -10.95 8.17 12.15
CA ALA A 282 -12.37 8.44 12.38
C ALA A 282 -13.12 7.16 12.78
N TYR A 283 -12.88 6.06 12.06
CA TYR A 283 -13.51 4.77 12.34
C TYR A 283 -13.15 4.24 13.74
N ILE A 284 -11.87 4.29 14.12
CA ILE A 284 -11.42 3.81 15.43
C ILE A 284 -11.90 4.71 16.56
N VAL A 285 -11.93 6.03 16.37
CA VAL A 285 -12.52 6.94 17.36
C VAL A 285 -14.00 6.64 17.57
N GLU A 286 -14.75 6.36 16.50
CA GLU A 286 -16.17 5.98 16.59
C GLU A 286 -16.37 4.65 17.33
N ARG A 287 -15.58 3.62 17.01
CA ARG A 287 -15.79 2.24 17.50
C ARG A 287 -15.10 1.92 18.82
N CYS A 288 -13.96 2.57 19.09
CA CYS A 288 -13.11 2.29 20.24
C CYS A 288 -12.97 3.49 21.19
N PHE A 289 -13.89 4.46 21.14
CA PHE A 289 -13.80 5.70 21.93
C PHE A 289 -13.42 5.49 23.40
N THR A 290 -14.14 4.60 24.10
CA THR A 290 -13.93 4.34 25.54
C THR A 290 -12.68 3.52 25.85
N ARG A 291 -11.99 3.03 24.81
CA ARG A 291 -10.81 2.16 24.89
C ARG A 291 -9.52 2.93 24.60
N LEU A 292 -9.64 4.10 23.98
CA LEU A 292 -8.51 4.96 23.65
C LEU A 292 -7.98 5.67 24.89
N GLU A 293 -6.71 5.41 25.21
CA GLU A 293 -5.95 6.07 26.28
C GLU A 293 -5.29 7.38 25.83
N GLY A 294 -5.42 7.72 24.56
CA GLY A 294 -4.91 8.94 23.95
C GLY A 294 -5.48 9.16 22.55
N PRO A 295 -5.25 10.34 21.95
CA PRO A 295 -5.70 10.62 20.59
C PRO A 295 -5.04 9.67 19.59
N VAL A 296 -5.78 9.27 18.55
CA VAL A 296 -5.19 8.61 17.39
C VAL A 296 -4.24 9.59 16.71
N TRP A 297 -3.00 9.16 16.48
CA TRP A 297 -1.98 10.04 15.91
C TRP A 297 -1.64 9.67 14.46
N ILE A 298 -1.54 10.69 13.61
CA ILE A 298 -1.12 10.57 12.21
C ILE A 298 0.07 11.53 12.04
N PRO A 299 1.31 11.02 11.98
CA PRO A 299 2.47 11.89 11.81
C PRO A 299 2.41 12.61 10.46
N PRO A 300 2.85 13.89 10.41
CA PRO A 300 3.17 14.52 9.15
C PRO A 300 4.32 13.76 8.48
N PHE A 301 4.06 13.19 7.31
CA PHE A 301 5.15 12.83 6.42
C PHE A 301 5.79 14.12 5.91
N LEU A 302 7.07 14.32 6.24
CA LEU A 302 7.86 15.52 5.89
C LEU A 302 8.24 15.56 4.40
N LEU A 303 7.28 15.31 3.52
CA LEU A 303 7.31 15.82 2.15
C LEU A 303 6.34 16.99 2.07
N TYR A 304 6.67 18.08 2.77
CA TYR A 304 5.93 19.33 2.65
C TYR A 304 6.20 19.91 1.26
N LEU A 305 5.33 19.59 0.30
CA LEU A 305 5.24 20.22 -1.01
C LEU A 305 4.65 21.64 -0.86
N SER A 306 5.31 22.53 -0.13
CA SER A 306 4.99 23.96 -0.14
C SER A 306 6.03 24.71 -0.96
N HIS A 307 5.64 25.06 -2.18
CA HIS A 307 6.10 26.18 -2.99
C HIS A 307 7.63 26.37 -3.20
N SER A 308 7.99 26.30 -4.49
CA SER A 308 9.17 26.89 -5.15
C SER A 308 10.53 26.19 -5.02
N THR A 309 11.05 25.77 -6.19
CA THR A 309 12.46 25.56 -6.55
C THR A 309 13.21 24.44 -5.81
N CYS A 310 13.16 23.19 -6.30
CA CYS A 310 13.91 22.13 -5.63
C CYS A 310 14.26 20.87 -6.44
N GLN A 311 15.08 21.01 -7.48
CA GLN A 311 15.92 19.88 -7.95
C GLN A 311 17.28 19.85 -7.21
N GLN A 312 17.61 20.92 -6.47
CA GLN A 312 18.87 21.10 -5.74
C GLN A 312 18.77 21.04 -4.21
N ARG A 313 17.58 20.90 -3.61
CA ARG A 313 17.43 20.68 -2.16
C ARG A 313 16.71 19.41 -1.76
N THR A 314 16.66 18.40 -2.64
CA THR A 314 16.50 17.02 -2.18
C THR A 314 17.57 16.68 -1.13
N SER A 315 18.75 17.31 -1.16
CA SER A 315 19.80 17.18 -0.14
C SER A 315 19.52 17.87 1.22
N TYR A 316 18.65 18.88 1.29
CA TYR A 316 18.24 19.47 2.58
C TYR A 316 17.08 18.69 3.24
N TRP A 317 16.28 18.00 2.45
CA TRP A 317 15.13 17.20 2.90
C TRP A 317 15.42 15.69 2.95
N MET A 318 16.48 15.26 2.30
CA MET A 318 17.08 13.93 2.41
C MET A 318 18.60 14.07 2.41
N PRO A 319 19.26 14.06 3.58
CA PRO A 319 20.69 13.86 3.59
C PRO A 319 20.96 12.42 3.17
N SER A 320 22.04 12.25 2.42
CA SER A 320 22.56 11.05 1.79
C SER A 320 22.96 9.91 2.76
N THR A 321 22.10 9.57 3.71
CA THR A 321 22.31 8.44 4.65
C THR A 321 20.97 7.81 5.06
N PRO A 322 20.91 6.48 5.27
CA PRO A 322 19.75 5.78 5.85
C PRO A 322 19.36 6.22 7.27
N ARG A 323 20.01 7.25 7.84
CA ARG A 323 19.94 7.62 9.24
C ARG A 323 18.90 8.69 9.57
N LEU A 324 18.22 9.29 8.58
CA LEU A 324 17.49 10.54 8.80
C LEU A 324 15.96 10.50 8.87
N ASN A 325 15.31 9.34 8.79
CA ASN A 325 13.89 9.24 9.17
C ASN A 325 13.71 8.74 10.61
N ILE A 326 14.62 7.89 11.10
CA ILE A 326 14.56 7.26 12.43
C ILE A 326 14.72 8.28 13.57
N ARG A 327 15.55 9.32 13.41
CA ARG A 327 15.76 10.32 14.47
C ARG A 327 14.58 11.28 14.63
N GLN A 328 13.97 11.72 13.53
CA GLN A 328 12.74 12.54 13.59
C GLN A 328 11.53 11.71 14.01
N TRP A 329 11.47 10.43 13.61
CA TRP A 329 10.52 9.47 14.18
C TRP A 329 10.76 9.22 15.66
N LYS A 330 12.01 9.04 16.11
CA LYS A 330 12.34 8.92 17.54
C LYS A 330 11.97 10.17 18.30
N GLU A 331 12.34 11.36 17.82
CA GLU A 331 12.02 12.61 18.49
C GLU A 331 10.50 12.85 18.48
N ALA A 332 9.78 12.57 17.39
CA ALA A 332 8.32 12.68 17.34
C ALA A 332 7.61 11.59 18.15
N PHE A 333 8.09 10.35 18.14
CA PHE A 333 7.57 9.22 18.92
C PHE A 333 7.83 9.42 20.42
N ILE A 334 9.04 9.82 20.83
CA ILE A 334 9.39 10.13 22.22
C ILE A 334 8.64 11.38 22.70
N VAL A 335 8.52 12.42 21.87
CA VAL A 335 7.73 13.61 22.22
C VAL A 335 6.25 13.27 22.31
N CYS A 336 5.68 12.48 21.40
CA CYS A 336 4.26 12.12 21.44
C CYS A 336 3.93 11.09 22.53
N PHE A 337 4.79 10.10 22.76
CA PHE A 337 4.69 9.16 23.88
C PHE A 337 4.80 9.89 25.21
N LYS A 338 5.77 10.82 25.37
CA LYS A 338 5.89 11.65 26.58
C LYS A 338 4.80 12.71 26.72
N MET A 339 4.28 13.29 25.64
CA MET A 339 3.15 14.24 25.68
C MET A 339 1.83 13.53 26.02
N GLY A 340 1.63 12.29 25.54
CA GLY A 340 0.54 11.41 25.94
C GLY A 340 0.60 11.08 27.43
N MET A 341 1.79 10.73 27.96
CA MET A 341 2.00 10.55 29.40
C MET A 341 1.80 11.84 30.22
N SER A 342 2.26 12.99 29.73
CA SER A 342 2.15 14.28 30.45
C SER A 342 0.71 14.68 30.75
N THR A 343 -0.24 14.29 29.90
CA THR A 343 -1.64 14.67 30.07
C THR A 343 -2.38 13.68 30.98
N SER A 344 -2.08 12.38 30.88
CA SER A 344 -2.69 11.35 31.74
C SER A 344 -2.07 11.29 33.14
N LEU A 345 -0.75 11.47 33.31
CA LEU A 345 -0.11 11.52 34.63
C LEU A 345 -0.42 12.79 35.40
N ARG A 346 -0.63 13.95 34.74
CA ARG A 346 -1.09 15.16 35.45
C ARG A 346 -2.48 14.93 36.04
N ASN A 347 -3.40 14.35 35.28
CA ASN A 347 -4.75 14.06 35.76
C ASN A 347 -4.76 12.96 36.83
N ALA A 348 -3.94 11.91 36.69
CA ALA A 348 -3.84 10.83 37.69
C ALA A 348 -3.12 11.24 39.00
N ILE A 349 -2.26 12.26 38.96
CA ILE A 349 -1.61 12.85 40.15
C ILE A 349 -2.54 13.88 40.81
N GLU A 350 -3.37 14.59 40.06
CA GLU A 350 -4.39 15.50 40.61
C GLU A 350 -5.60 14.76 41.22
N GLU A 351 -6.00 13.60 40.68
CA GLU A 351 -7.12 12.81 41.22
C GLU A 351 -6.77 11.96 42.45
N ASN A 352 -5.51 11.57 42.64
CA ASN A 352 -5.04 10.84 43.83
C ASN A 352 -4.37 11.74 44.90
N GLY A 353 -4.48 13.06 44.71
CA GLY A 353 -3.86 14.09 45.56
C GLY A 353 -4.83 14.79 46.51
N ASN A 354 -5.82 14.08 47.07
CA ASN A 354 -6.65 14.53 48.20
C ASN A 354 -6.93 13.40 49.19
#